data_AF-A0A3D3IAF8-F1
#
_entry.id   AF-A0A3D3IAF8-F1
#
_cell.length_a   1.000
_cell.length_b   1.000
_cell.length_c   1.000
_cell.angle_alpha   90.00
_cell.angle_beta   90.00
_cell.angle_gamma   90.00
#
_symmetry.space_group_name_H-M   'P 1'
#
loop_
_entity.id
_entity.type
_entity.pdbx_description
1 polymer ?
#
loop_
_entity_poly.entity_id
_entity_poly.type
_entity_poly.pdbx_seq_one_letter_code
_entity_poly.pdbx_strand_id
1 'polypeptide(L)'
;MNAFTRSWKITKLTFGVINQDRELLGFAFLSFIFSALFTIAMIVPSVVPTLLNEGVAEDSLAVYQYVIIFLTYFGLAFIATFFNVCVVYTTKIRFEGGNATFGESMRFAFSKMGLIFQWSLLSATVGLLLRILDHLASNLGKAGQIVASILIGLLGMAWSIITIFVVPVLVYEGLGPIDTVKKSTQVIKKTWGESLIKHIGLGLVQFFVFVLIIALTVGLTFVLSNAFDTIGFVIGIVTGILVLFITGLIFSVASTIFNTALYVYANKSLVPAGFDEETVKGAFRNRKS
;
A
#
# COMPACT_ATOMS: atom_id res chain seq x y z
N MET A 1 12.03 -17.92 -19.10
CA MET A 1 10.67 -17.34 -19.05
C MET A 1 10.77 -15.83 -18.99
N ASN A 2 10.14 -15.10 -19.91
CA ASN A 2 10.24 -13.63 -19.96
C ASN A 2 9.60 -12.98 -18.71
N ALA A 3 10.15 -11.85 -18.25
CA ALA A 3 9.70 -11.16 -17.03
C ALA A 3 8.20 -10.81 -17.06
N PHE A 4 7.68 -10.52 -18.26
CA PHE A 4 6.26 -10.26 -18.50
C PHE A 4 5.38 -11.50 -18.27
N THR A 5 5.75 -12.66 -18.84
CA THR A 5 5.02 -13.92 -18.66
C THR A 5 5.03 -14.39 -17.20
N ARG A 6 6.15 -14.16 -16.49
CA ARG A 6 6.26 -14.46 -15.05
C ARG A 6 5.37 -13.55 -14.21
N SER A 7 5.41 -12.24 -14.47
CA SER A 7 4.52 -11.28 -13.80
C SER A 7 3.05 -11.61 -14.07
N TRP A 8 2.71 -11.98 -15.31
CA TRP A 8 1.34 -12.38 -15.69
C TRP A 8 0.86 -13.66 -15.00
N LYS A 9 1.73 -14.69 -14.88
CA LYS A 9 1.41 -15.93 -14.16
C LYS A 9 1.20 -15.67 -12.67
N ILE A 10 2.06 -14.84 -12.07
CA ILE A 10 1.93 -14.40 -10.67
C ILE A 10 0.64 -13.60 -10.47
N THR A 11 0.30 -12.68 -11.36
CA THR A 11 -0.96 -11.94 -11.33
C THR A 11 -2.15 -12.90 -11.43
N LYS A 12 -2.15 -13.86 -12.37
CA LYS A 12 -3.23 -14.85 -12.50
C LYS A 12 -3.39 -15.72 -11.26
N LEU A 13 -2.29 -16.16 -10.64
CA LEU A 13 -2.34 -16.93 -9.40
C LEU A 13 -2.91 -16.08 -8.25
N THR A 14 -2.50 -14.82 -8.16
CA THR A 14 -3.01 -13.88 -7.14
C THR A 14 -4.49 -13.56 -7.34
N PHE A 15 -4.92 -13.38 -8.58
CA PHE A 15 -6.35 -13.21 -8.92
C PHE A 15 -7.16 -14.49 -8.68
N GLY A 16 -6.57 -15.68 -8.86
CA GLY A 16 -7.20 -16.96 -8.53
C GLY A 16 -7.47 -17.11 -7.03
N VAL A 17 -6.51 -16.71 -6.18
CA VAL A 17 -6.68 -16.68 -4.71
C VAL A 17 -7.74 -15.65 -4.30
N ILE A 18 -7.75 -14.46 -4.89
CA ILE A 18 -8.75 -13.42 -4.59
C ILE A 18 -10.18 -13.85 -4.98
N ASN A 19 -10.34 -14.58 -6.09
CA ASN A 19 -11.65 -15.04 -6.53
C ASN A 19 -12.20 -16.19 -5.66
N GLN A 20 -11.32 -16.94 -4.98
CA GLN A 20 -11.72 -17.94 -4.00
C GLN A 20 -12.02 -17.33 -2.62
N ASP A 21 -11.34 -16.23 -2.26
CA ASP A 21 -11.39 -15.65 -0.91
C ASP A 21 -11.91 -14.19 -0.90
N ARG A 22 -13.22 -14.03 -1.06
CA ARG A 22 -13.91 -12.72 -0.99
C ARG A 22 -13.68 -11.98 0.34
N GLU A 23 -13.34 -12.70 1.40
CA GLU A 23 -13.02 -12.13 2.72
C GLU A 23 -11.81 -11.18 2.67
N LEU A 24 -10.83 -11.44 1.80
CA LEU A 24 -9.63 -10.60 1.66
C LEU A 24 -9.97 -9.21 1.08
N LEU A 25 -10.90 -9.16 0.12
CA LEU A 25 -11.43 -7.91 -0.41
C LEU A 25 -12.25 -7.15 0.65
N GLY A 26 -12.91 -7.89 1.55
CA GLY A 26 -13.61 -7.32 2.71
C GLY A 26 -12.68 -6.48 3.58
N PHE A 27 -11.49 -6.98 3.91
CA PHE A 27 -10.50 -6.21 4.70
C PHE A 27 -10.02 -4.95 3.98
N ALA A 28 -9.72 -5.03 2.68
CA ALA A 28 -9.28 -3.87 1.92
C ALA A 28 -10.38 -2.81 1.78
N PHE A 29 -11.62 -3.24 1.54
CA PHE A 29 -12.77 -2.35 1.48
C PHE A 29 -13.02 -1.65 2.83
N LEU A 30 -12.94 -2.41 3.93
CA LEU A 30 -13.12 -1.88 5.26
C LEU A 30 -12.00 -0.91 5.64
N SER A 31 -10.75 -1.23 5.28
CA SER A 31 -9.60 -0.32 5.41
C SER A 31 -9.82 0.99 4.67
N PHE A 32 -10.36 0.94 3.45
CA PHE A 32 -10.67 2.12 2.68
C PHE A 32 -11.74 2.98 3.38
N ILE A 33 -12.86 2.37 3.82
CA ILE A 33 -13.94 3.10 4.51
C ILE A 33 -13.39 3.78 5.77
N PHE A 34 -12.70 3.05 6.64
CA PHE A 34 -12.18 3.62 7.88
C PHE A 34 -11.14 4.71 7.61
N SER A 35 -10.27 4.52 6.61
CA SER A 35 -9.29 5.54 6.22
C SER A 35 -9.96 6.80 5.66
N ALA A 36 -11.01 6.64 4.86
CA ALA A 36 -11.78 7.75 4.30
C ALA A 36 -12.52 8.52 5.39
N LEU A 37 -13.25 7.83 6.28
CA LEU A 37 -13.93 8.43 7.43
C LEU A 37 -12.95 9.16 8.34
N PHE A 38 -11.81 8.55 8.65
CA PHE A 38 -10.77 9.16 9.46
C PHE A 38 -10.19 10.41 8.78
N THR A 39 -9.91 10.35 7.48
CA THR A 39 -9.42 11.50 6.71
C THR A 39 -10.42 12.65 6.72
N ILE A 40 -11.71 12.37 6.49
CA ILE A 40 -12.79 13.37 6.56
C ILE A 40 -12.85 13.99 7.96
N ALA A 41 -12.83 13.16 9.01
CA ALA A 41 -12.86 13.62 10.39
C ALA A 41 -11.66 14.51 10.77
N MET A 42 -10.48 14.27 10.20
CA MET A 42 -9.28 15.07 10.46
C MET A 42 -9.24 16.36 9.63
N ILE A 43 -9.64 16.32 8.36
CA ILE A 43 -9.52 17.46 7.43
C ILE A 43 -10.64 18.48 7.63
N VAL A 44 -11.89 18.04 7.77
CA VAL A 44 -13.05 18.95 7.82
C VAL A 44 -12.91 20.02 8.93
N PRO A 45 -12.55 19.68 10.18
CA PRO A 45 -12.37 20.69 11.23
C PRO A 45 -11.22 21.68 10.96
N SER A 46 -10.21 21.28 10.18
CA SER A 46 -9.07 22.15 9.84
C SER A 46 -9.38 23.13 8.71
N VAL A 47 -10.29 22.77 7.80
CA VAL A 47 -10.62 23.56 6.61
C VAL A 47 -11.82 24.48 6.84
N VAL A 48 -12.81 24.07 7.64
CA VAL A 48 -14.06 24.81 7.88
C VAL A 48 -13.84 26.23 8.42
N PRO A 49 -13.04 26.49 9.48
CA PRO A 49 -12.82 27.85 9.98
C PRO A 49 -12.18 28.78 8.93
N THR A 50 -11.24 28.24 8.15
CA THR A 50 -10.57 28.95 7.06
C THR A 50 -11.56 29.33 5.94
N LEU A 51 -12.51 28.45 5.61
CA LEU A 51 -13.56 28.72 4.62
C LEU A 51 -14.61 29.72 5.11
N LEU A 52 -14.84 29.79 6.42
CA LEU A 52 -15.80 30.70 7.05
C LEU A 52 -15.22 32.10 7.32
N ASN A 53 -13.97 32.38 6.93
CA ASN A 53 -13.25 33.63 7.25
C ASN A 53 -13.21 33.96 8.75
N GLU A 54 -13.33 32.95 9.61
CA GLU A 54 -13.10 33.12 11.05
C GLU A 54 -11.59 33.15 11.26
N GLY A 55 -11.03 34.34 11.45
CA GLY A 55 -9.60 34.57 11.55
C GLY A 55 -8.95 33.70 12.63
N VAL A 56 -8.11 32.75 12.21
CA VAL A 56 -7.30 31.93 13.12
C VAL A 56 -5.94 32.61 13.28
N ALA A 57 -5.48 32.78 14.52
CA ALA A 57 -4.23 33.47 14.84
C ALA A 57 -3.00 32.82 14.17
N GLU A 58 -2.25 33.62 13.39
CA GLU A 58 -1.20 33.18 12.45
C GLU A 58 -0.06 32.35 13.07
N ASP A 59 0.37 32.64 14.31
CA ASP A 59 1.50 31.95 14.94
C ASP A 59 1.15 30.60 15.59
N SER A 60 -0.10 30.41 16.00
CA SER A 60 -0.58 29.14 16.57
C SER A 60 -0.93 28.08 15.52
N LEU A 61 -1.01 28.49 14.25
CA LEU A 61 -1.39 27.64 13.13
C LEU A 61 -0.30 26.63 12.74
N ALA A 62 0.98 27.01 12.79
CA ALA A 62 2.06 26.16 12.27
C ALA A 62 2.23 24.86 13.08
N VAL A 63 2.33 24.95 14.42
CA VAL A 63 2.48 23.76 15.29
C VAL A 63 1.22 22.90 15.25
N TYR A 64 0.04 23.53 15.31
CA TYR A 64 -1.25 22.84 15.22
C TYR A 64 -1.40 22.05 13.91
N GLN A 65 -1.00 22.65 12.78
CA GLN A 65 -1.01 21.98 11.48
C GLN A 65 -0.09 20.74 11.46
N TYR A 66 1.14 20.84 11.97
CA TYR A 66 2.04 19.67 12.03
C TYR A 66 1.49 18.55 12.94
N VAL A 67 0.83 18.90 14.05
CA VAL A 67 0.17 17.91 14.91
C VAL A 67 -0.99 17.22 14.19
N ILE A 68 -1.85 17.96 13.49
CA ILE A 68 -2.94 17.36 12.68
C ILE A 68 -2.38 16.44 11.60
N ILE A 69 -1.36 16.90 10.88
CA ILE A 69 -0.71 16.12 9.83
C ILE A 69 -0.14 14.82 10.41
N PHE A 70 0.54 14.90 11.55
CA PHE A 70 1.08 13.74 12.23
C PHE A 70 -0.01 12.77 12.66
N LEU A 71 -1.07 13.26 13.33
CA LEU A 71 -2.21 12.43 13.73
C LEU A 71 -2.92 11.79 12.54
N THR A 72 -3.00 12.52 11.42
CA THR A 72 -3.57 12.01 10.17
C THR A 72 -2.71 10.87 9.62
N TYR A 73 -1.40 11.06 9.53
CA TYR A 73 -0.48 10.01 9.07
C TYR A 73 -0.45 8.81 10.01
N PHE A 74 -0.48 9.06 11.32
CA PHE A 74 -0.54 8.03 12.34
C PHE A 74 -1.81 7.18 12.24
N GLY A 75 -2.99 7.82 12.20
CA GLY A 75 -4.25 7.08 12.11
C GLY A 75 -4.40 6.33 10.78
N LEU A 76 -3.98 6.92 9.66
CA LEU A 76 -3.96 6.23 8.38
C LEU A 76 -3.01 5.03 8.38
N ALA A 77 -1.79 5.19 8.91
CA ALA A 77 -0.84 4.09 9.05
C ALA A 77 -1.36 3.01 9.99
N PHE A 78 -2.10 3.37 11.05
CA PHE A 78 -2.72 2.45 11.99
C PHE A 78 -3.81 1.61 11.35
N ILE A 79 -4.77 2.27 10.69
CA ILE A 79 -5.88 1.60 9.98
C ILE A 79 -5.32 0.69 8.89
N ALA A 80 -4.45 1.20 8.02
CA ALA A 80 -3.87 0.42 6.92
C ALA A 80 -3.08 -0.79 7.43
N THR A 81 -2.26 -0.62 8.48
CA THR A 81 -1.49 -1.73 9.04
C THR A 81 -2.40 -2.77 9.67
N PHE A 82 -3.44 -2.36 10.39
CA PHE A 82 -4.39 -3.28 11.02
C PHE A 82 -5.04 -4.21 10.00
N PHE A 83 -5.58 -3.67 8.90
CA PHE A 83 -6.19 -4.49 7.86
C PHE A 83 -5.17 -5.28 7.04
N ASN A 84 -3.96 -4.75 6.83
CA ASN A 84 -2.88 -5.54 6.23
C ASN A 84 -2.51 -6.73 7.11
N VAL A 85 -2.49 -6.59 8.44
CA VAL A 85 -2.28 -7.73 9.36
C VAL A 85 -3.36 -8.79 9.17
N CYS A 86 -4.63 -8.41 9.02
CA CYS A 86 -5.71 -9.35 8.72
C CYS A 86 -5.47 -10.11 7.41
N VAL A 87 -5.14 -9.39 6.33
CA VAL A 87 -4.85 -10.00 5.01
C VAL A 87 -3.66 -10.95 5.09
N VAL A 88 -2.56 -10.53 5.73
CA VAL A 88 -1.35 -11.36 5.89
C VAL A 88 -1.63 -12.59 6.75
N TYR A 89 -2.42 -12.47 7.82
CA TYR A 89 -2.80 -13.62 8.65
C TYR A 89 -3.67 -14.61 7.88
N THR A 90 -4.72 -14.15 7.18
CA THR A 90 -5.55 -15.04 6.34
C THR A 90 -4.68 -15.74 5.28
N THR A 91 -3.77 -14.99 4.64
CA THR A 91 -2.83 -15.52 3.65
C THR A 91 -1.92 -16.58 4.25
N LYS A 92 -1.38 -16.33 5.45
CA LYS A 92 -0.55 -17.30 6.19
C LYS A 92 -1.29 -18.62 6.40
N ILE A 93 -2.50 -18.56 6.93
CA ILE A 93 -3.29 -19.77 7.21
C ILE A 93 -3.63 -20.52 5.91
N ARG A 94 -3.91 -19.79 4.82
CA ARG A 94 -4.08 -20.39 3.48
C ARG A 94 -2.84 -21.13 3.00
N PHE A 95 -1.67 -20.51 3.13
CA PHE A 95 -0.40 -21.12 2.74
C PHE A 95 -0.07 -22.37 3.54
N GLU A 96 -0.57 -22.45 4.78
CA GLU A 96 -0.45 -23.62 5.67
C GLU A 96 -1.54 -24.68 5.39
N GLY A 97 -2.41 -24.49 4.38
CA GLY A 97 -3.47 -25.42 3.98
C GLY A 97 -4.77 -25.30 4.79
N GLY A 98 -4.86 -24.32 5.69
CA GLY A 98 -6.05 -24.03 6.48
C GLY A 98 -6.98 -23.01 5.82
N ASN A 99 -8.11 -22.75 6.49
CA ASN A 99 -9.09 -21.74 6.08
C ASN A 99 -9.37 -20.80 7.26
N ALA A 100 -8.69 -19.64 7.31
CA ALA A 100 -8.99 -18.61 8.29
C ALA A 100 -10.28 -17.87 7.93
N THR A 101 -11.15 -17.70 8.92
CA THR A 101 -12.36 -16.89 8.82
C THR A 101 -12.08 -15.41 9.05
N PHE A 102 -12.97 -14.55 8.55
CA PHE A 102 -12.90 -13.10 8.76
C PHE A 102 -12.73 -12.71 10.25
N GLY A 103 -13.49 -13.35 11.13
CA GLY A 103 -13.47 -13.09 12.58
C GLY A 103 -12.15 -13.49 13.26
N GLU A 104 -11.56 -14.61 12.84
CA GLU A 104 -10.25 -15.05 13.36
C GLU A 104 -9.14 -14.08 12.98
N SER A 105 -9.13 -13.58 11.75
CA SER A 105 -8.14 -12.59 11.30
C SER A 105 -8.27 -11.27 12.04
N MET A 106 -9.51 -10.80 12.27
CA MET A 106 -9.76 -9.61 13.10
C MET A 106 -9.27 -9.82 14.53
N ARG A 107 -9.59 -10.95 15.16
CA ARG A 107 -9.15 -11.29 16.51
C ARG A 107 -7.63 -11.36 16.61
N PHE A 108 -6.98 -11.92 15.59
CA PHE A 108 -5.52 -11.95 15.50
C PHE A 108 -4.95 -10.53 15.41
N ALA A 109 -5.49 -9.66 14.55
CA ALA A 109 -5.06 -8.26 14.45
C ALA A 109 -5.22 -7.51 15.79
N PHE A 110 -6.35 -7.72 16.50
CA PHE A 110 -6.56 -7.16 17.84
C PHE A 110 -5.51 -7.64 18.85
N SER A 111 -5.11 -8.91 18.79
CA SER A 111 -4.04 -9.43 19.65
C SER A 111 -2.66 -8.80 19.40
N LYS A 112 -2.48 -8.14 18.25
CA LYS A 112 -1.26 -7.47 17.82
C LYS A 112 -1.37 -5.94 17.85
N MET A 113 -2.41 -5.38 18.49
CA MET A 113 -2.62 -3.93 18.57
C MET A 113 -1.41 -3.15 19.04
N GLY A 114 -0.69 -3.64 20.06
CA GLY A 114 0.51 -2.96 20.56
C GLY A 114 1.61 -2.84 19.51
N LEU A 115 1.85 -3.90 18.74
CA LEU A 115 2.83 -3.89 17.65
C LEU A 115 2.38 -3.00 16.49
N ILE A 116 1.09 -3.05 16.14
CA ILE A 116 0.49 -2.21 15.10
C ILE A 116 0.63 -0.74 15.49
N PHE A 117 0.27 -0.37 16.72
CA PHE A 117 0.42 0.99 17.25
C PHE A 117 1.85 1.49 17.15
N GLN A 118 2.81 0.70 17.64
CA GLN A 118 4.23 1.06 17.62
C GLN A 118 4.77 1.20 16.20
N TRP A 119 4.36 0.32 15.29
CA TRP A 119 4.72 0.40 13.88
C TRP A 119 4.14 1.66 13.22
N SER A 120 2.87 1.94 13.44
CA SER A 120 2.20 3.11 12.88
C SER A 120 2.80 4.41 13.40
N LEU A 121 3.25 4.44 14.65
CA LEU A 121 3.98 5.57 15.21
C LEU A 121 5.32 5.79 14.48
N LEU A 122 6.10 4.73 14.26
CA LEU A 122 7.36 4.80 13.51
C LEU A 122 7.10 5.26 12.06
N SER A 123 6.13 4.65 11.39
CA SER A 123 5.77 4.96 10.00
C SER A 123 5.31 6.41 9.84
N ALA A 124 4.46 6.90 10.75
CA ALA A 124 3.99 8.28 10.75
C ALA A 124 5.11 9.27 11.04
N THR A 125 6.04 8.92 11.93
CA THR A 125 7.23 9.74 12.21
C THR A 125 8.08 9.88 10.95
N VAL A 126 8.36 8.78 10.24
CA VAL A 126 9.11 8.86 8.97
C VAL A 126 8.36 9.63 7.90
N GLY A 127 7.04 9.44 7.78
CA GLY A 127 6.20 10.20 6.86
C GLY A 127 6.23 11.70 7.15
N LEU A 128 6.14 12.10 8.42
CA LEU A 128 6.25 13.49 8.84
C LEU A 128 7.65 14.05 8.56
N LEU A 129 8.71 13.28 8.85
CA LEU A 129 10.08 13.69 8.58
C LEU A 129 10.30 13.96 7.08
N LEU A 130 9.83 13.08 6.20
CA LEU A 130 9.92 13.30 4.75
C LEU A 130 9.16 14.56 4.33
N ARG A 131 7.99 14.82 4.91
CA ARG A 131 7.21 16.04 4.64
C ARG A 131 7.90 17.31 5.14
N ILE A 132 8.55 17.26 6.31
CA ILE A 132 9.34 18.38 6.82
C ILE A 132 10.53 18.64 5.90
N LEU A 133 11.24 17.60 5.46
CA LEU A 133 12.35 17.75 4.50
C LEU A 133 11.89 18.37 3.19
N ASP A 134 10.72 17.97 2.68
CA ASP A 134 10.14 18.52 1.46
C ASP A 134 9.77 20.01 1.62
N HIS A 135 9.20 20.38 2.77
CA HIS A 135 8.91 21.77 3.10
C HIS A 135 10.18 22.63 3.29
N LEU A 136 11.25 22.06 3.83
CA LEU A 136 12.55 22.75 3.92
C LEU A 136 13.18 22.91 2.53
N ALA A 137 13.02 21.91 1.66
CA ALA A 137 13.50 21.94 0.29
C ALA A 137 12.80 23.00 -0.57
N SER A 138 11.52 23.28 -0.33
CA SER A 138 10.78 24.34 -1.05
C SER A 138 11.28 25.75 -0.75
N ASN A 139 12.03 25.95 0.33
CA ASN A 139 12.64 27.24 0.67
C ASN A 139 13.99 27.47 -0.04
N LEU A 140 14.47 26.49 -0.81
CA LEU A 140 15.69 26.61 -1.62
C LEU A 140 15.37 27.31 -2.96
N GLY A 141 16.38 27.91 -3.59
CA GLY A 141 16.25 28.41 -4.97
C GLY A 141 15.83 27.29 -5.93
N LYS A 142 15.21 27.63 -7.08
CA LYS A 142 14.59 26.67 -8.03
C LYS A 142 15.46 25.44 -8.36
N ALA A 143 16.78 25.63 -8.56
CA ALA A 143 17.70 24.52 -8.82
C ALA A 143 17.94 23.64 -7.58
N GLY A 144 18.04 24.23 -6.39
CA GLY A 144 18.18 23.52 -5.12
C GLY A 144 16.93 22.71 -4.75
N GLN A 145 15.74 23.26 -5.04
CA GLN A 145 14.47 22.55 -4.83
C GLN A 145 14.41 21.26 -5.65
N ILE A 146 14.77 21.31 -6.95
CA ILE A 146 14.74 20.13 -7.82
C ILE A 146 15.65 19.03 -7.28
N VAL A 147 16.90 19.38 -6.93
CA VAL A 147 17.86 18.41 -6.40
C VAL A 147 17.37 17.81 -5.07
N ALA A 148 16.86 18.65 -4.16
CA ALA A 148 16.36 18.20 -2.87
C ALA A 148 15.13 17.30 -3.01
N SER A 149 14.16 17.64 -3.87
CA SER A 149 12.98 16.80 -4.13
C SER A 149 13.37 15.44 -4.71
N ILE A 150 14.40 15.36 -5.57
CA ILE A 150 14.93 14.08 -6.06
C ILE A 150 15.50 13.26 -4.90
N LEU A 151 16.33 13.85 -4.05
CA LEU A 151 16.93 13.14 -2.90
C LEU A 151 15.88 12.65 -1.91
N ILE A 152 14.88 13.47 -1.60
CA ILE A 152 13.76 13.11 -0.71
C ILE A 152 12.92 11.99 -1.33
N GLY A 153 12.67 12.05 -2.63
CA GLY A 153 12.01 10.98 -3.38
C GLY A 153 12.78 9.65 -3.31
N LEU A 154 14.11 9.68 -3.42
CA LEU A 154 14.96 8.50 -3.27
C LEU A 154 14.92 7.94 -1.84
N LEU A 155 14.90 8.80 -0.81
CA LEU A 155 14.72 8.37 0.59
C LEU A 155 13.37 7.70 0.80
N GLY A 156 12.29 8.27 0.26
CA GLY A 156 10.95 7.66 0.29
C GLY A 156 10.90 6.31 -0.41
N MET A 157 11.56 6.18 -1.56
CA MET A 157 11.69 4.92 -2.28
C MET A 157 12.46 3.88 -1.47
N ALA A 158 13.60 4.25 -0.90
CA ALA A 158 14.38 3.38 -0.02
C ALA A 158 13.55 2.91 1.18
N TRP A 159 12.80 3.82 1.81
CA TRP A 159 11.89 3.49 2.91
C TRP A 159 10.82 2.48 2.49
N SER A 160 10.15 2.69 1.35
CA SER A 160 9.15 1.77 0.82
C SER A 160 9.72 0.37 0.56
N ILE A 161 10.94 0.29 0.01
CA ILE A 161 11.65 -0.97 -0.23
C ILE A 161 11.92 -1.69 1.08
N ILE A 162 12.60 -1.05 2.05
CA ILE A 162 13.00 -1.70 3.30
C ILE A 162 11.79 -2.11 4.16
N THR A 163 10.63 -1.52 3.94
CA THR A 163 9.41 -1.79 4.70
C THR A 163 8.46 -2.80 4.04
N ILE A 164 8.80 -3.31 2.85
CA ILE A 164 7.92 -4.20 2.07
C ILE A 164 7.50 -5.47 2.82
N PHE A 165 8.38 -6.02 3.68
CA PHE A 165 8.09 -7.24 4.46
C PHE A 165 7.76 -6.96 5.93
N VAL A 166 7.53 -5.70 6.32
CA VAL A 166 7.27 -5.36 7.73
C VAL A 166 6.03 -6.05 8.26
N VAL A 167 4.90 -5.97 7.55
CA VAL A 167 3.65 -6.62 8.01
C VAL A 167 3.79 -8.14 8.02
N PRO A 168 4.34 -8.81 6.99
CA PRO A 168 4.71 -10.22 7.06
C PRO A 168 5.56 -10.58 8.28
N VAL A 169 6.66 -9.86 8.54
CA VAL A 169 7.53 -10.12 9.69
C VAL A 169 6.76 -9.94 11.01
N LEU A 170 5.95 -8.89 11.15
CA LEU A 170 5.13 -8.65 12.34
C LEU A 170 4.18 -9.82 12.62
N VAL A 171 3.51 -10.34 11.58
CA VAL A 171 2.56 -11.46 11.71
C VAL A 171 3.27 -12.78 12.01
N TYR A 172 4.39 -13.06 11.35
CA TYR A 172 5.09 -14.34 11.49
C TYR A 172 6.00 -14.42 12.72
N GLU A 173 6.64 -13.32 13.10
CA GLU A 173 7.68 -13.30 14.14
C GLU A 173 7.27 -12.46 15.37
N GLY A 174 6.27 -11.58 15.27
CA GLY A 174 5.78 -10.81 16.42
C GLY A 174 6.78 -9.81 16.99
N LEU A 175 7.72 -9.34 16.17
CA LEU A 175 8.79 -8.43 16.58
C LEU A 175 8.30 -6.98 16.75
N GLY A 176 9.02 -6.21 17.57
CA GLY A 176 8.85 -4.76 17.66
C GLY A 176 9.22 -4.04 16.35
N PRO A 177 8.85 -2.75 16.17
CA PRO A 177 8.95 -2.06 14.88
C PRO A 177 10.38 -1.95 14.34
N ILE A 178 11.36 -1.66 15.21
CA ILE A 178 12.76 -1.52 14.80
C ILE A 178 13.32 -2.86 14.32
N ASP A 179 13.10 -3.92 15.08
CA ASP A 179 13.60 -5.26 14.73
C ASP A 179 12.87 -5.84 13.51
N THR A 180 11.59 -5.48 13.34
CA THR A 180 10.81 -5.79 12.15
C THR A 180 11.41 -5.15 10.88
N VAL A 181 11.82 -3.87 10.94
CA VAL A 181 12.51 -3.20 9.82
C VAL A 181 13.88 -3.83 9.55
N LYS A 182 14.65 -4.14 10.59
CA LYS A 182 15.95 -4.82 10.44
C LYS A 182 15.77 -6.17 9.76
N LYS A 183 14.81 -6.98 10.20
CA LYS A 183 14.52 -8.29 9.63
C LYS A 183 14.03 -8.18 8.19
N SER A 184 13.12 -7.25 7.89
CA SER A 184 12.68 -6.96 6.52
C SER A 184 13.87 -6.61 5.61
N THR A 185 14.75 -5.73 6.08
CA THR A 185 15.99 -5.35 5.37
C THR A 185 16.92 -6.53 5.14
N GLN A 186 17.10 -7.42 6.12
CA GLN A 186 17.91 -8.63 5.99
C GLN A 186 17.32 -9.58 4.93
N VAL A 187 15.99 -9.78 4.95
CA VAL A 187 15.30 -10.62 3.97
C VAL A 187 15.47 -10.05 2.56
N ILE A 188 15.29 -8.74 2.37
CA ILE A 188 15.51 -8.06 1.09
C ILE A 188 16.95 -8.24 0.63
N LYS A 189 17.95 -7.99 1.49
CA LYS A 189 19.37 -8.16 1.13
C LYS A 189 19.68 -9.59 0.70
N LYS A 190 19.12 -10.59 1.40
CA LYS A 190 19.30 -12.02 1.09
C LYS A 190 18.71 -12.38 -0.27
N THR A 191 17.62 -11.75 -0.66
CA THR A 191 16.83 -12.19 -1.83
C THR A 191 16.94 -11.30 -3.06
N TRP A 192 17.08 -9.99 -2.89
CA TRP A 192 17.03 -9.01 -3.97
C TRP A 192 18.34 -8.24 -4.17
N GLY A 193 19.30 -8.30 -3.22
CA GLY A 193 20.70 -7.87 -3.37
C GLY A 193 20.94 -6.66 -4.30
N GLU A 194 21.90 -6.77 -5.22
CA GLU A 194 22.23 -5.74 -6.24
C GLU A 194 21.18 -5.62 -7.37
N SER A 195 20.18 -6.51 -7.41
CA SER A 195 19.17 -6.59 -8.48
C SER A 195 17.84 -5.91 -8.12
N LEU A 196 17.76 -5.23 -6.98
CA LEU A 196 16.58 -4.54 -6.45
C LEU A 196 15.84 -3.67 -7.49
N ILE A 197 16.59 -3.10 -8.43
CA ILE A 197 16.08 -2.21 -9.50
C ILE A 197 15.29 -2.97 -10.59
N LYS A 198 15.38 -4.30 -10.68
CA LYS A 198 14.83 -5.08 -11.83
C LYS A 198 13.46 -5.73 -11.60
N HIS A 199 12.86 -5.61 -10.41
CA HIS A 199 11.53 -6.17 -10.13
C HIS A 199 10.50 -5.10 -9.75
N ILE A 200 10.13 -4.31 -10.76
CA ILE A 200 8.96 -3.42 -10.74
C ILE A 200 7.76 -4.14 -11.42
N GLY A 201 7.74 -5.48 -11.41
CA GLY A 201 6.80 -6.27 -12.23
C GLY A 201 5.32 -5.99 -11.91
N LEU A 202 4.93 -6.08 -10.64
CA LEU A 202 3.54 -5.81 -10.23
C LEU A 202 3.19 -4.32 -10.32
N GLY A 203 4.11 -3.43 -9.93
CA GLY A 203 3.88 -1.98 -10.00
C GLY A 203 3.72 -1.47 -11.44
N LEU A 204 4.51 -1.99 -12.39
CA LEU A 204 4.37 -1.67 -13.81
C LEU A 204 3.06 -2.21 -14.38
N VAL A 205 2.69 -3.46 -14.06
CA VAL A 205 1.39 -4.02 -14.48
C VAL A 205 0.25 -3.18 -13.93
N GLN A 206 0.30 -2.82 -12.65
CA GLN A 206 -0.67 -1.92 -12.03
C GLN A 206 -0.73 -0.59 -12.78
N PHE A 207 0.41 0.05 -13.04
CA PHE A 207 0.47 1.31 -13.78
C PHE A 207 -0.23 1.23 -15.14
N PHE A 208 0.11 0.25 -15.97
CA PHE A 208 -0.51 0.11 -17.30
C PHE A 208 -2.00 -0.22 -17.23
N VAL A 209 -2.44 -1.02 -16.26
CA VAL A 209 -3.87 -1.31 -16.06
C VAL A 209 -4.63 -0.03 -15.66
N PHE A 210 -4.09 0.77 -14.74
CA PHE A 210 -4.71 2.04 -14.37
C PHE A 210 -4.77 3.02 -15.53
N VAL A 211 -3.68 3.18 -16.31
CA VAL A 211 -3.67 4.03 -17.51
C VAL A 211 -4.73 3.60 -18.51
N LEU A 212 -4.85 2.30 -18.77
CA LEU A 212 -5.87 1.76 -19.68
C LEU A 212 -7.29 2.04 -19.17
N ILE A 213 -7.57 1.80 -17.89
CA ILE A 213 -8.89 2.06 -17.30
C ILE A 213 -9.23 3.56 -17.36
N ILE A 214 -8.27 4.44 -17.09
CA ILE A 214 -8.47 5.89 -17.20
C ILE A 214 -8.80 6.26 -18.65
N ALA A 215 -8.03 5.77 -19.63
CA ALA A 215 -8.28 6.05 -21.04
C ALA A 215 -9.68 5.56 -21.49
N LEU A 216 -10.06 4.34 -21.09
CA LEU A 216 -11.39 3.78 -21.38
C LEU A 216 -12.51 4.57 -20.69
N THR A 217 -12.29 5.01 -19.46
CA THR A 217 -13.24 5.83 -18.68
C THR A 217 -13.46 7.18 -19.34
N VAL A 218 -12.39 7.84 -19.79
CA VAL A 218 -12.48 9.12 -20.50
C VAL A 218 -13.25 8.95 -21.81
N GLY A 219 -12.94 7.90 -22.58
CA GLY A 219 -13.66 7.58 -23.81
C GLY A 219 -15.15 7.28 -23.56
N LEU A 220 -15.47 6.45 -22.56
CA LEU A 220 -16.84 6.14 -22.16
C LEU A 220 -17.60 7.40 -21.73
N THR A 221 -16.98 8.24 -20.90
CA THR A 221 -17.57 9.49 -20.41
C THR A 221 -17.87 10.43 -21.58
N PHE A 222 -16.95 10.55 -22.53
CA PHE A 222 -17.15 11.35 -23.74
C PHE A 222 -18.30 10.82 -24.60
N VAL A 223 -18.38 9.51 -24.85
CA VAL A 223 -19.47 8.93 -25.65
C VAL A 223 -20.82 9.12 -24.96
N LEU A 224 -20.89 8.85 -23.66
CA LEU A 224 -22.14 9.00 -22.90
C LEU A 224 -22.57 10.46 -22.79
N SER A 225 -21.63 11.40 -22.59
CA SER A 225 -21.96 12.82 -22.52
C SER A 225 -22.51 13.36 -23.85
N ASN A 226 -22.09 12.81 -24.99
CA ASN A 226 -22.66 13.18 -26.28
C ASN A 226 -24.06 12.58 -26.53
N ALA A 227 -24.37 11.43 -25.91
CA ALA A 227 -25.65 10.75 -26.10
C ALA A 227 -26.74 11.18 -25.09
N PHE A 228 -26.35 11.54 -23.86
CA PHE A 228 -27.23 11.78 -22.72
C PHE A 228 -26.89 13.05 -21.93
N ASP A 229 -26.15 13.99 -22.54
CA ASP A 229 -25.70 15.25 -21.94
C ASP A 229 -25.10 15.08 -20.53
N THR A 230 -25.59 15.86 -19.56
CA THR A 230 -25.15 15.86 -18.17
C THR A 230 -25.33 14.50 -17.49
N ILE A 231 -26.40 13.78 -17.80
CA ILE A 231 -26.67 12.45 -17.22
C ILE A 231 -25.58 11.47 -17.67
N GLY A 232 -25.25 11.49 -18.97
CA GLY A 232 -24.20 10.64 -19.52
C GLY A 232 -22.81 10.95 -18.94
N PHE A 233 -22.51 12.23 -18.74
CA PHE A 233 -21.26 12.66 -18.09
C PHE A 233 -21.15 12.10 -16.66
N VAL A 234 -22.19 12.25 -15.84
CA VAL A 234 -22.21 11.74 -14.47
C VAL A 234 -22.07 10.23 -14.43
N ILE A 235 -22.78 9.50 -15.29
CA ILE A 235 -22.69 8.03 -15.37
C ILE A 235 -21.26 7.60 -15.74
N GLY A 236 -20.64 8.26 -16.73
CA GLY A 236 -19.26 7.97 -17.13
C GLY A 236 -18.26 8.13 -15.98
N ILE A 237 -18.33 9.25 -15.26
CA ILE A 237 -17.46 9.51 -14.10
C ILE A 237 -17.68 8.50 -12.98
N VAL A 238 -18.94 8.27 -12.58
CA VAL A 238 -19.25 7.35 -11.48
C VAL A 238 -18.78 5.94 -11.82
N THR A 239 -19.02 5.48 -13.06
CA THR A 239 -18.55 4.17 -13.53
C THR A 239 -17.02 4.10 -13.49
N GLY A 240 -16.34 5.13 -13.97
CA GLY A 240 -14.88 5.22 -13.93
C GLY A 240 -14.29 5.12 -12.54
N ILE A 241 -14.83 5.91 -11.60
CA ILE A 241 -14.42 5.89 -10.20
C ILE A 241 -14.63 4.51 -9.60
N LEU A 242 -15.78 3.87 -9.84
CA LEU A 242 -16.06 2.52 -9.33
C LEU A 242 -15.09 1.47 -9.88
N VAL A 243 -14.80 1.50 -11.18
CA VAL A 243 -13.86 0.55 -11.80
C VAL A 243 -12.43 0.76 -11.27
N LEU A 244 -11.98 2.01 -11.18
CA LEU A 244 -10.67 2.34 -10.60
C LEU A 244 -10.58 1.92 -9.14
N PHE A 245 -11.64 2.15 -8.37
CA PHE A 245 -11.72 1.79 -6.97
C PHE A 245 -11.60 0.27 -6.77
N ILE A 246 -12.43 -0.52 -7.46
CA ILE A 246 -12.40 -1.98 -7.40
C ILE A 246 -11.03 -2.51 -7.81
N THR A 247 -10.47 -1.96 -8.90
CA THR A 247 -9.13 -2.35 -9.38
C THR A 247 -8.06 -2.06 -8.33
N GLY A 248 -8.09 -0.88 -7.70
CA GLY A 248 -7.18 -0.51 -6.62
C GLY A 248 -7.25 -1.44 -5.41
N LEU A 249 -8.46 -1.83 -4.99
CA LEU A 249 -8.64 -2.80 -3.90
C LEU A 249 -8.00 -4.14 -4.24
N ILE A 250 -8.25 -4.66 -5.45
CA ILE A 250 -7.67 -5.93 -5.90
C ILE A 250 -6.15 -5.87 -5.90
N PHE A 251 -5.55 -4.82 -6.47
CA PHE A 251 -4.08 -4.67 -6.48
C PHE A 251 -3.48 -4.50 -5.09
N SER A 252 -4.17 -3.81 -4.17
CA SER A 252 -3.73 -3.65 -2.78
C SER A 252 -3.64 -5.00 -2.05
N VAL A 253 -4.70 -5.80 -2.14
CA VAL A 253 -4.72 -7.17 -1.58
C VAL A 253 -3.68 -8.03 -2.27
N ALA A 254 -3.62 -8.00 -3.59
CA ALA A 254 -2.68 -8.78 -4.38
C ALA A 254 -1.23 -8.49 -4.01
N SER A 255 -0.87 -7.21 -3.84
CA SER A 255 0.45 -6.77 -3.39
C SER A 255 0.78 -7.33 -2.02
N THR A 256 -0.17 -7.28 -1.08
CA THR A 256 0.01 -7.79 0.29
C THR A 256 0.22 -9.32 0.30
N ILE A 257 -0.59 -10.07 -0.45
CA ILE A 257 -0.43 -11.52 -0.60
C ILE A 257 0.92 -11.85 -1.23
N PHE A 258 1.28 -11.15 -2.31
CA PHE A 258 2.53 -11.37 -3.02
C PHE A 258 3.75 -11.11 -2.13
N ASN A 259 3.79 -9.99 -1.41
CA ASN A 259 4.87 -9.67 -0.48
C ASN A 259 4.97 -10.72 0.65
N THR A 260 3.82 -11.25 1.11
CA THR A 260 3.79 -12.35 2.08
C THR A 260 4.37 -13.63 1.51
N ALA A 261 3.99 -14.01 0.28
CA ALA A 261 4.51 -15.20 -0.40
C ALA A 261 6.04 -15.10 -0.59
N LEU A 262 6.51 -13.93 -1.03
CA LEU A 262 7.94 -13.66 -1.16
C LEU A 262 8.66 -13.78 0.17
N TYR A 263 8.13 -13.17 1.24
CA TYR A 263 8.72 -13.26 2.57
C TYR A 263 8.84 -14.72 3.06
N VAL A 264 7.77 -15.50 2.94
CA VAL A 264 7.73 -16.91 3.38
C VAL A 264 8.77 -17.72 2.63
N TYR A 265 8.84 -17.58 1.31
CA TYR A 265 9.82 -18.31 0.53
C TYR A 265 11.26 -17.89 0.86
N ALA A 266 11.51 -16.59 1.01
CA ALA A 266 12.83 -16.04 1.32
C ALA A 266 13.37 -16.50 2.68
N ASN A 267 12.48 -16.58 3.68
CA ASN A 267 12.83 -16.84 5.08
C ASN A 267 12.75 -18.34 5.42
N LYS A 268 11.71 -19.04 4.95
CA LYS A 268 11.42 -20.44 5.33
C LYS A 268 11.72 -21.48 4.26
N SER A 269 12.03 -21.07 3.02
CA SER A 269 12.25 -21.99 1.88
C SER A 269 11.11 -22.99 1.63
N LEU A 270 9.90 -22.65 2.10
CA LEU A 270 8.68 -23.40 1.85
C LEU A 270 8.02 -22.85 0.59
N VAL A 271 7.53 -23.74 -0.27
CA VAL A 271 6.69 -23.39 -1.42
C VAL A 271 5.26 -23.23 -0.87
N PRO A 272 4.68 -22.02 -0.87
CA PRO A 272 3.32 -21.83 -0.38
C PRO A 272 2.32 -22.65 -1.19
N ALA A 273 1.35 -23.29 -0.54
CA ALA A 273 0.27 -23.99 -1.22
C ALA A 273 -0.46 -23.04 -2.21
N GLY A 274 -0.62 -23.48 -3.47
CA GLY A 274 -1.18 -22.65 -4.55
C GLY A 274 -0.16 -21.85 -5.38
N PHE A 275 1.12 -21.85 -5.00
CA PHE A 275 2.21 -21.32 -5.81
C PHE A 275 3.08 -22.46 -6.33
N ASP A 276 3.42 -22.40 -7.62
CA ASP A 276 4.36 -23.33 -8.23
C ASP A 276 5.80 -22.93 -7.88
N GLU A 277 6.64 -23.93 -7.56
CA GLU A 277 8.02 -23.72 -7.10
C GLU A 277 8.86 -22.95 -8.13
N GLU A 278 8.64 -23.14 -9.44
CA GLU A 278 9.28 -22.35 -10.50
C GLU A 278 8.87 -20.87 -10.49
N THR A 279 7.63 -20.58 -10.11
CA THR A 279 7.09 -19.21 -10.07
C THR A 279 7.70 -18.44 -8.92
N VAL A 280 7.83 -19.08 -7.75
CA VAL A 280 8.50 -18.47 -6.59
C VAL A 280 10.01 -18.44 -6.80
N LYS A 281 10.64 -19.54 -7.24
CA LYS A 281 12.06 -19.54 -7.65
C LYS A 281 12.34 -18.48 -8.70
N GLY A 282 11.45 -18.24 -9.66
CA GLY A 282 11.61 -17.22 -10.71
C GLY A 282 11.53 -15.78 -10.21
N ALA A 283 10.87 -15.51 -9.08
CA ALA A 283 10.91 -14.21 -8.40
C ALA A 283 12.27 -13.96 -7.73
N PHE A 284 13.00 -15.03 -7.40
CA PHE A 284 14.27 -14.98 -6.65
C PHE A 284 15.52 -15.38 -7.47
N ARG A 285 15.38 -16.03 -8.63
CA ARG A 285 16.53 -16.60 -9.35
C ARG A 285 16.83 -15.83 -10.63
N ASN A 286 18.01 -15.22 -10.63
CA ASN A 286 18.86 -15.17 -11.80
C ASN A 286 20.28 -15.61 -11.39
N ARG A 287 20.42 -16.87 -10.96
CA ARG A 287 21.74 -17.52 -10.96
C ARG A 287 21.92 -18.11 -12.36
N LYS A 288 22.53 -17.33 -13.25
CA LYS A 288 23.29 -17.93 -14.35
C LYS A 288 24.42 -18.72 -13.69
N SER A 289 24.52 -20.00 -14.01
CA SER A 289 25.84 -20.64 -14.00
C SER A 289 26.65 -20.07 -15.15
#